data_AF-A0A7M1S1E6-F1
#
_entry.id   AF-A0A7M1S1E6-F1
#
_cell.length_a   1.000
_cell.length_b   1.000
_cell.length_c   1.000
_cell.angle_alpha   90.00
_cell.angle_beta   90.00
_cell.angle_gamma   90.00
#
_symmetry.space_group_name_H-M   'P 1'
#
loop_
_entity.id
_entity.type
_entity.pdbx_description
1 polymer ?
#
loop_
_entity_poly.entity_id
_entity_poly.type
_entity_poly.pdbx_seq_one_letter_code
_entity_poly.pdbx_strand_id
1 'polypeptide(L)'
;MNTRIGRIAGVFLFIAALAVFISLSDKKEELAATKKTVVQNEITETDSKQKIQTPKPKEKSLKPAMPVLKNDEYAILSDMDKKDDSKEDFLERAEAHKEALARERGSEALERYYEQKEKKEKRLSERQAKREANKVYHEKMKSWREEIKEAKENGDNDRLDELKNHRPIHHQKEVQLTNNDTES
;
A
#
# COMPACT_ATOMS: atom_id res chain seq x y z
N MET A 1 -44.25 26.28 0.84
CA MET A 1 -43.00 26.52 1.58
C MET A 1 -42.61 25.31 2.47
N ASN A 2 -42.75 24.06 1.99
CA ASN A 2 -42.70 22.87 2.86
C ASN A 2 -41.46 21.97 2.67
N THR A 3 -40.57 22.29 1.73
CA THR A 3 -39.39 21.44 1.42
C THR A 3 -38.15 21.78 2.24
N ARG A 4 -38.13 22.92 2.95
CA ARG A 4 -36.98 23.35 3.78
C ARG A 4 -36.97 22.69 5.15
N ILE A 5 -38.15 22.47 5.75
CA ILE A 5 -38.29 21.84 7.08
C ILE A 5 -37.95 20.35 7.02
N GLY A 6 -38.35 19.65 5.95
CA GLY A 6 -38.01 18.23 5.75
C GLY A 6 -36.51 17.97 5.57
N ARG A 7 -35.77 18.91 4.97
CA ARG A 7 -34.31 18.81 4.82
C ARG A 7 -33.58 18.97 6.15
N ILE A 8 -34.05 19.87 7.01
CA ILE A 8 -33.48 20.08 8.34
C ILE A 8 -33.74 18.85 9.23
N ALA A 9 -34.97 18.32 9.21
CA ALA A 9 -35.31 17.10 9.95
C ALA A 9 -34.46 15.88 9.52
N GLY A 10 -34.19 15.73 8.21
CA GLY A 10 -33.33 14.66 7.70
C GLY A 10 -31.87 14.77 8.17
N VAL A 11 -31.33 15.99 8.25
CA VAL A 11 -29.96 16.23 8.76
C VAL A 11 -29.86 15.89 10.24
N PHE A 12 -30.85 16.26 11.06
CA PHE A 12 -30.87 15.91 12.48
C PHE A 12 -30.95 14.39 12.71
N LEU A 13 -31.74 13.69 11.89
CA LEU A 13 -31.89 12.24 11.98
C LEU A 13 -30.59 11.51 11.59
N PHE A 14 -29.85 12.05 10.62
CA PHE A 14 -28.54 11.54 10.22
C PHE A 14 -27.46 11.75 11.30
N ILE A 15 -27.45 12.91 11.97
CA ILE A 15 -26.52 13.20 13.07
C ILE A 15 -26.81 12.29 14.27
N ALA A 16 -28.08 12.05 14.59
CA ALA A 16 -28.46 11.14 15.67
C ALA A 16 -28.01 9.70 15.39
N ALA A 17 -28.13 9.21 14.15
CA ALA A 17 -27.66 7.89 13.76
C ALA A 17 -26.12 7.75 13.87
N LEU A 18 -25.38 8.79 13.50
CA LEU A 18 -23.91 8.84 13.65
C LEU A 18 -23.49 8.81 15.12
N ALA A 19 -24.15 9.55 16.01
CA ALA A 19 -23.84 9.56 17.43
C ALA A 19 -24.06 8.19 18.09
N VAL A 20 -25.13 7.47 17.71
CA VAL A 20 -25.39 6.10 18.19
C VAL A 20 -24.30 5.14 17.68
N PHE A 21 -23.87 5.26 16.42
CA PHE A 21 -22.84 4.40 15.85
C PHE A 21 -21.46 4.58 16.51
N ILE A 22 -21.10 5.81 16.86
CA ILE A 22 -19.86 6.12 17.60
C ILE A 22 -19.93 5.50 19.01
N SER A 23 -21.05 5.68 19.73
CA SER A 23 -21.20 5.13 21.09
C SER A 23 -21.20 3.59 21.15
N LEU A 24 -21.64 2.89 20.09
CA LEU A 24 -21.50 1.43 19.99
C LEU A 24 -20.07 0.98 19.67
N SER A 25 -19.26 1.83 19.05
CA SER A 25 -17.88 1.50 18.67
C SER A 25 -16.93 1.60 19.87
N ASP A 26 -17.13 2.57 20.75
CA ASP A 26 -16.35 2.70 22.00
C ASP A 26 -16.57 1.51 22.95
N LYS A 27 -17.78 0.93 22.97
CA LYS A 27 -18.07 -0.28 23.77
C LYS A 27 -17.38 -1.54 23.25
N LYS A 28 -16.92 -1.56 21.99
CA LYS A 28 -16.17 -2.70 21.44
C LYS A 28 -14.68 -2.65 21.78
N GLU A 29 -14.12 -1.46 22.01
CA GLU A 29 -12.72 -1.33 22.44
C GLU A 29 -12.52 -1.69 23.92
N GLU A 30 -13.49 -1.43 24.79
CA GLU A 30 -13.38 -1.75 26.22
C GLU A 30 -13.36 -3.27 26.51
N LEU A 31 -14.00 -4.07 25.65
CA LEU A 31 -14.03 -5.54 25.77
C LEU A 31 -12.77 -6.25 25.22
N ALA A 32 -11.94 -5.56 24.43
CA ALA A 32 -10.73 -6.14 23.85
C ALA A 32 -9.50 -6.02 24.77
N ALA A 33 -9.53 -5.10 25.74
CA ALA A 33 -8.40 -4.81 26.63
C ALA A 33 -8.22 -5.83 27.77
N THR A 34 -9.28 -6.57 28.14
CA THR A 34 -9.24 -7.47 29.32
C THR A 34 -8.73 -8.88 29.04
N LYS A 35 -8.46 -9.26 27.78
CA LYS A 35 -7.93 -10.61 27.44
C LYS A 35 -6.41 -10.70 27.30
N LYS A 36 -5.69 -9.57 27.24
CA LYS A 36 -4.24 -9.59 26.99
C LYS A 36 -3.36 -9.73 28.23
N THR A 37 -3.92 -9.64 29.44
CA THR A 37 -3.12 -9.54 30.67
C THR A 37 -2.87 -10.87 31.40
N VAL A 38 -3.41 -12.00 30.92
CA VAL A 38 -3.36 -13.28 31.66
C VAL A 38 -2.27 -14.25 31.14
N VAL A 39 -1.59 -13.97 30.02
CA VAL A 39 -0.75 -15.00 29.34
C VAL A 39 0.76 -14.74 29.44
N GLN A 40 1.24 -13.76 30.21
CA GLN A 40 2.67 -13.38 30.23
C GLN A 40 3.48 -13.73 31.49
N ASN A 41 2.92 -14.48 32.46
CA ASN A 41 3.66 -14.86 33.67
C ASN A 41 3.70 -16.38 33.85
N GLU A 42 4.44 -17.08 32.99
CA GLU A 42 5.00 -18.39 33.34
C GLU A 42 6.11 -18.74 32.35
N ILE A 43 7.12 -19.48 32.82
CA ILE A 43 8.37 -19.88 32.14
C ILE A 43 9.54 -18.93 32.42
N THR A 44 9.98 -18.95 33.68
CA THR A 44 11.38 -18.82 34.05
C THR A 44 11.97 -20.20 34.37
N GLU A 45 13.26 -20.34 34.06
CA GLU A 45 14.20 -21.39 34.48
C GLU A 45 14.12 -22.76 33.77
N THR A 46 15.14 -23.06 32.96
CA THR A 46 16.20 -23.99 33.41
C THR A 46 17.47 -23.83 32.58
N ASP A 47 18.57 -23.84 33.31
CA ASP A 47 19.98 -24.01 32.93
C ASP A 47 20.21 -25.21 31.99
N SER A 48 21.05 -25.05 30.96
CA SER A 48 22.03 -26.10 30.62
C SER A 48 23.09 -25.57 29.65
N LYS A 49 24.30 -25.40 30.19
CA LYS A 49 25.54 -25.26 29.44
C LYS A 49 25.85 -26.57 28.71
N GLN A 50 26.02 -26.52 27.38
CA GLN A 50 27.00 -27.40 26.73
C GLN A 50 27.61 -26.72 25.50
N LYS A 51 28.85 -26.29 25.70
CA LYS A 51 29.74 -25.67 24.73
C LYS A 51 30.44 -26.80 23.98
N ILE A 52 30.01 -27.08 22.75
CA ILE A 52 30.74 -27.96 21.83
C ILE A 52 31.25 -27.08 20.68
N GLN A 53 32.56 -26.81 20.72
CA GLN A 53 33.32 -26.29 19.59
C GLN A 53 33.49 -27.41 18.56
N THR A 54 33.12 -27.15 17.31
CA THR A 54 33.63 -27.90 16.16
C THR A 54 34.12 -26.93 15.07
N PRO A 55 35.26 -27.24 14.43
CA PRO A 55 35.98 -26.29 13.57
C PRO A 55 35.38 -26.14 12.16
N LYS A 56 35.59 -24.96 11.57
CA LYS A 56 35.29 -24.59 10.17
C LYS A 56 35.85 -25.61 9.16
N PRO A 57 35.02 -26.16 8.26
CA PRO A 57 35.49 -26.62 6.96
C PRO A 57 35.39 -25.46 5.94
N LYS A 58 36.52 -25.14 5.31
CA LYS A 58 36.58 -24.25 4.13
C LYS A 58 36.08 -25.03 2.92
N GLU A 59 34.79 -24.95 2.60
CA GLU A 59 34.31 -25.40 1.30
C GLU A 59 34.62 -24.33 0.25
N LYS A 60 35.54 -24.69 -0.65
CA LYS A 60 35.69 -24.01 -1.94
C LYS A 60 34.44 -24.34 -2.76
N SER A 61 33.43 -23.48 -2.72
CA SER A 61 32.29 -23.58 -3.64
C SER A 61 32.80 -23.33 -5.06
N LEU A 62 32.95 -24.39 -5.86
CA LEU A 62 33.06 -24.30 -7.31
C LEU A 62 31.80 -23.57 -7.80
N LYS A 63 31.98 -22.38 -8.36
CA LYS A 63 30.92 -21.71 -9.12
C LYS A 63 30.62 -22.57 -10.35
N PRO A 64 29.36 -23.00 -10.59
CA PRO A 64 29.02 -23.56 -11.89
C PRO A 64 29.18 -22.45 -12.94
N ALA A 65 29.99 -22.72 -13.96
CA ALA A 65 30.11 -21.85 -15.12
C ALA A 65 28.73 -21.75 -15.80
N MET A 66 28.10 -20.58 -15.76
CA MET A 66 26.91 -20.33 -16.57
C MET A 66 27.32 -20.26 -18.04
N PRO A 67 26.63 -20.97 -18.95
CA PRO A 67 26.85 -20.77 -20.38
C PRO A 67 26.43 -19.35 -20.75
N VAL A 68 27.36 -18.61 -21.36
CA VAL A 68 27.09 -17.33 -22.02
C VAL A 68 26.25 -17.62 -23.26
N LEU A 69 24.93 -17.52 -23.11
CA LEU A 69 23.99 -17.50 -24.23
C LEU A 69 24.30 -16.25 -25.08
N LYS A 70 24.70 -16.47 -26.32
CA LYS A 70 24.97 -15.43 -27.31
C LYS A 70 23.67 -14.67 -27.61
N ASN A 71 23.78 -13.35 -27.70
CA ASN A 71 22.68 -12.38 -27.72
C ASN A 71 21.82 -12.35 -29.02
N ASP A 72 21.82 -13.39 -29.83
CA ASP A 72 21.24 -13.31 -31.19
C ASP A 72 19.88 -14.04 -31.34
N GLU A 73 19.33 -14.63 -30.27
CA GLU A 73 18.03 -15.34 -30.29
C GLU A 73 16.87 -14.61 -29.56
N TYR A 74 17.02 -13.31 -29.24
CA TYR A 74 15.95 -12.52 -28.59
C TYR A 74 15.09 -11.70 -29.56
N ALA A 75 15.16 -11.96 -30.86
CA ALA A 75 14.35 -11.27 -31.88
C ALA A 75 12.95 -11.90 -32.12
N ILE A 76 12.46 -12.78 -31.22
CA ILE A 76 11.13 -13.42 -31.34
C ILE A 76 10.15 -12.86 -30.27
N LEU A 77 10.54 -11.88 -29.46
CA LEU A 77 9.69 -11.33 -28.39
C LEU A 77 8.98 -10.01 -28.74
N SER A 78 9.14 -9.46 -29.95
CA SER A 78 8.54 -8.16 -30.32
C SER A 78 7.11 -8.23 -30.85
N ASP A 79 6.55 -9.42 -31.11
CA ASP A 79 5.29 -9.57 -31.87
C ASP A 79 4.11 -10.16 -31.08
N MET A 80 4.19 -10.27 -29.74
CA MET A 80 3.08 -10.75 -28.89
C MET A 80 2.41 -9.64 -28.09
N ASP A 81 2.09 -8.52 -28.74
CA ASP A 81 1.23 -7.46 -28.17
C ASP A 81 -0.26 -7.69 -28.49
N LYS A 82 -0.67 -8.95 -28.61
CA LYS A 82 -2.09 -9.32 -28.56
C LYS A 82 -2.47 -9.38 -27.09
N LYS A 83 -3.32 -8.46 -26.63
CA LYS A 83 -3.97 -8.57 -25.32
C LYS A 83 -4.63 -9.95 -25.24
N ASP A 84 -4.06 -10.79 -24.40
CA ASP A 84 -4.55 -12.14 -24.16
C ASP A 84 -5.76 -12.01 -23.22
N ASP A 85 -6.94 -11.75 -23.79
CA ASP A 85 -8.22 -11.71 -23.07
C ASP A 85 -8.43 -12.99 -22.21
N SER A 86 -7.73 -14.07 -22.59
CA SER A 86 -7.62 -15.34 -21.86
C SER A 86 -7.19 -15.20 -20.39
N LYS A 87 -6.37 -14.21 -20.04
CA LYS A 87 -5.90 -13.99 -18.67
C LYS A 87 -6.96 -13.33 -17.80
N GLU A 88 -7.66 -12.33 -18.32
CA GLU A 88 -8.74 -11.65 -17.60
C GLU A 88 -9.90 -12.62 -17.37
N ASP A 89 -10.29 -13.37 -18.41
CA ASP A 89 -11.29 -14.43 -18.36
C ASP A 89 -10.92 -15.52 -17.32
N PHE A 90 -9.65 -15.93 -17.26
CA PHE A 90 -9.20 -16.92 -16.28
C PHE A 90 -9.33 -16.39 -14.85
N LEU A 91 -8.93 -15.13 -14.62
CA LEU A 91 -9.02 -14.51 -13.29
C LEU A 91 -10.47 -14.37 -12.85
N GLU A 92 -11.36 -13.97 -13.75
CA GLU A 92 -12.80 -13.88 -13.48
C GLU A 92 -13.39 -15.25 -13.12
N ARG A 93 -13.09 -16.29 -13.91
CA ARG A 93 -13.55 -17.66 -13.59
C ARG A 93 -13.00 -18.17 -12.27
N ALA A 94 -11.72 -17.91 -11.98
CA ALA A 94 -11.10 -18.30 -10.73
C ALA A 94 -11.72 -17.57 -9.53
N GLU A 95 -12.14 -16.31 -9.71
CA GLU A 95 -12.83 -15.53 -8.69
C GLU A 95 -14.26 -16.03 -8.45
N ALA A 96 -15.01 -16.31 -9.52
CA ALA A 96 -16.34 -16.90 -9.45
C ALA A 96 -16.32 -18.26 -8.73
N HIS A 97 -15.32 -19.09 -9.00
CA HIS A 97 -15.16 -20.37 -8.31
C HIS A 97 -14.85 -20.21 -6.82
N LYS A 98 -14.01 -19.23 -6.43
CA LYS A 98 -13.74 -18.92 -5.02
C LYS A 98 -14.99 -18.45 -4.29
N GLU A 99 -15.82 -17.64 -4.94
CA GLU A 99 -17.09 -17.18 -4.39
C GLU A 99 -18.08 -18.34 -4.24
N ALA A 100 -18.22 -19.21 -5.25
CA ALA A 100 -19.04 -20.41 -5.19
C ALA A 100 -18.61 -21.33 -4.03
N LEU A 101 -17.31 -21.60 -3.90
CA LEU A 101 -16.73 -22.35 -2.79
C LEU A 101 -16.93 -21.71 -1.42
N ALA A 102 -17.06 -20.39 -1.34
CA ALA A 102 -17.36 -19.68 -0.10
C ALA A 102 -18.85 -19.80 0.24
N ARG A 103 -19.74 -19.71 -0.76
CA ARG A 103 -21.19 -19.93 -0.60
C ARG A 103 -21.50 -21.35 -0.11
N GLU A 104 -20.85 -22.36 -0.68
CA GLU A 104 -21.04 -23.77 -0.28
C GLU A 104 -20.62 -24.04 1.17
N ARG A 105 -19.61 -23.31 1.68
CA ARG A 105 -19.13 -23.43 3.07
C ARG A 105 -20.01 -22.70 4.10
N GLY A 106 -20.97 -21.90 3.64
CA GLY A 106 -21.91 -21.18 4.51
C GLY A 106 -21.62 -19.69 4.66
N SER A 107 -22.49 -19.01 5.41
CA SER A 107 -22.53 -17.54 5.50
C SER A 107 -21.23 -16.92 6.04
N GLU A 108 -20.60 -17.53 7.05
CA GLU A 108 -19.36 -17.00 7.63
C GLU A 108 -18.19 -17.05 6.63
N ALA A 109 -18.10 -18.10 5.83
CA ALA A 109 -17.06 -18.21 4.79
C ALA A 109 -17.28 -17.19 3.67
N LEU A 110 -18.53 -16.93 3.31
CA LEU A 110 -18.91 -15.92 2.33
C LEU A 110 -18.59 -14.50 2.82
N GLU A 111 -18.86 -14.19 4.09
CA GLU A 111 -18.53 -12.90 4.70
C GLU A 111 -17.02 -12.66 4.69
N ARG A 112 -16.22 -13.65 5.11
CA ARG A 112 -14.74 -13.58 5.06
C ARG A 112 -14.22 -13.39 3.64
N TYR A 113 -14.85 -14.00 2.63
CA TYR A 113 -14.47 -13.82 1.23
C TYR A 113 -14.66 -12.35 0.80
N TYR A 114 -15.81 -11.75 1.09
CA TYR A 114 -16.05 -10.34 0.74
C TYR A 114 -15.15 -9.38 1.51
N GLU A 115 -14.88 -9.63 2.80
CA GLU A 115 -13.95 -8.83 3.58
C GLU A 115 -12.53 -8.87 2.98
N GLN A 116 -12.07 -10.04 2.52
CA GLN A 116 -10.78 -10.16 1.83
C GLN A 116 -10.77 -9.46 0.48
N LYS A 117 -11.88 -9.54 -0.27
CA LYS A 117 -12.04 -8.85 -1.55
C LYS A 117 -11.97 -7.34 -1.37
N GLU A 118 -12.70 -6.78 -0.42
CA GLU A 118 -12.67 -5.35 -0.09
C GLU A 118 -11.27 -4.89 0.32
N LYS A 119 -10.59 -5.63 1.21
CA LYS A 119 -9.20 -5.32 1.60
C LYS A 119 -8.25 -5.33 0.41
N LYS A 120 -8.43 -6.25 -0.54
CA LYS A 120 -7.63 -6.32 -1.76
C LYS A 120 -7.89 -5.13 -2.66
N GLU A 121 -9.16 -4.77 -2.89
CA GLU A 121 -9.56 -3.60 -3.68
C GLU A 121 -9.00 -2.30 -3.08
N LYS A 122 -9.12 -2.11 -1.77
CA LYS A 122 -8.54 -0.96 -1.06
C LYS A 122 -7.02 -0.87 -1.25
N ARG A 123 -6.30 -1.99 -1.12
CA ARG A 123 -4.84 -2.03 -1.37
C ARG A 123 -4.50 -1.70 -2.82
N LEU A 124 -5.32 -2.11 -3.77
CA LEU A 124 -5.12 -1.80 -5.18
C LEU A 124 -5.37 -0.32 -5.46
N SER A 125 -6.44 0.27 -4.91
CA SER A 125 -6.73 1.69 -5.07
C SER A 125 -5.65 2.57 -4.44
N GLU A 126 -5.17 2.23 -3.24
CA GLU A 126 -4.04 2.92 -2.59
C GLU A 126 -2.75 2.85 -3.42
N ARG A 127 -2.46 1.68 -4.00
CA ARG A 127 -1.29 1.51 -4.89
C ARG A 127 -1.44 2.33 -6.18
N GLN A 128 -2.64 2.39 -6.74
CA GLN A 128 -2.91 3.18 -7.94
C GLN A 128 -2.77 4.67 -7.64
N ALA A 129 -3.39 5.17 -6.57
CA ALA A 129 -3.25 6.56 -6.13
C ALA A 129 -1.78 6.93 -5.90
N LYS A 130 -0.99 6.04 -5.29
CA LYS A 130 0.45 6.25 -5.11
C LYS A 130 1.20 6.33 -6.45
N ARG A 131 0.87 5.47 -7.42
CA ARG A 131 1.48 5.50 -8.76
C ARG A 131 1.15 6.81 -9.49
N GLU A 132 -0.09 7.25 -9.41
CA GLU A 132 -0.55 8.51 -10.00
C GLU A 132 0.15 9.71 -9.35
N ALA A 133 0.23 9.75 -8.01
CA ALA A 133 0.96 10.78 -7.28
C ALA A 133 2.45 10.82 -7.65
N ASN A 134 3.09 9.65 -7.77
CA ASN A 134 4.48 9.56 -8.22
C ASN A 134 4.65 10.05 -9.66
N LYS A 135 3.71 9.74 -10.55
CA LYS A 135 3.73 10.22 -11.94
C LYS A 135 3.68 11.75 -11.99
N VAL A 136 2.75 12.35 -11.24
CA VAL A 136 2.63 13.81 -11.13
C VAL A 136 3.91 14.43 -10.56
N TYR A 137 4.49 13.83 -9.52
CA TYR A 137 5.78 14.29 -8.96
C TYR A 137 6.90 14.23 -10.00
N HIS A 138 7.00 13.15 -10.78
CA HIS A 138 8.01 13.02 -11.82
C HIS A 138 7.84 14.05 -12.94
N GLU A 139 6.60 14.34 -13.34
CA GLU A 139 6.28 15.39 -14.31
C GLU A 139 6.69 16.78 -13.79
N LYS A 140 6.33 17.12 -12.54
CA LYS A 140 6.76 18.37 -11.88
C LYS A 140 8.29 18.46 -11.75
N MET A 141 8.95 17.35 -11.41
CA MET A 141 10.41 17.32 -11.32
C MET A 141 11.07 17.49 -12.69
N LYS A 142 10.44 17.00 -13.76
CA LYS A 142 10.92 17.18 -15.12
C LYS A 142 10.81 18.64 -15.52
N SER A 143 9.65 19.26 -15.34
CA SER A 143 9.45 20.69 -15.67
C SER A 143 10.39 21.58 -14.86
N TRP A 144 10.54 21.33 -13.56
CA TRP A 144 11.46 22.06 -12.70
C TRP A 144 12.92 21.99 -13.17
N ARG A 145 13.36 20.82 -13.67
CA ARG A 145 14.72 20.67 -14.24
C ARG A 145 14.88 21.42 -15.55
N GLU A 146 13.84 21.46 -16.38
CA GLU A 146 13.82 22.20 -17.63
C GLU A 146 13.90 23.71 -17.35
N GLU A 147 13.12 24.22 -16.40
CA GLU A 147 13.18 25.63 -15.96
C GLU A 147 14.55 26.00 -15.38
N ILE A 148 15.18 25.13 -14.59
CA ILE A 148 16.54 25.36 -14.09
C ILE A 148 17.55 25.41 -15.24
N LYS A 149 17.38 24.54 -16.23
CA LYS A 149 18.28 24.50 -17.39
C LYS A 149 18.14 25.80 -18.19
N GLU A 150 16.92 26.25 -18.43
CA GLU A 150 16.64 27.51 -19.14
C GLU A 150 17.18 28.73 -18.38
N ALA A 151 16.94 28.83 -17.07
CA ALA A 151 17.47 29.93 -16.25
C ALA A 151 19.01 29.99 -16.29
N LYS A 152 19.68 28.83 -16.28
CA LYS A 152 21.14 28.75 -16.42
C LYS A 152 21.63 29.17 -17.81
N GLU A 153 20.92 28.76 -18.86
CA GLU A 153 21.26 29.14 -20.24
C GLU A 153 21.07 30.64 -20.47
N ASN A 154 20.07 31.24 -19.84
CA ASN A 154 19.79 32.68 -19.90
C ASN A 154 20.66 33.54 -18.95
N GLY A 155 21.38 32.92 -18.01
CA GLY A 155 22.18 33.61 -17.01
C GLY A 155 21.37 34.32 -15.91
N ASP A 156 20.11 33.93 -15.72
CA ASP A 156 19.20 34.50 -14.71
C ASP A 156 19.42 33.83 -13.34
N ASN A 157 20.30 34.43 -12.55
CA ASN A 157 20.66 33.90 -11.23
C ASN A 157 19.53 34.04 -10.19
N ASP A 158 18.72 35.10 -10.28
CA ASP A 158 17.62 35.35 -9.34
C ASP A 158 16.54 34.28 -9.54
N ARG A 159 16.17 34.00 -10.80
CA ARG A 159 15.23 32.92 -11.13
C ARG A 159 15.78 31.54 -10.75
N LEU A 160 17.09 31.31 -10.92
CA LEU A 160 17.71 30.05 -10.55
C LEU A 160 17.61 29.79 -9.04
N ASP A 161 17.83 30.80 -8.21
CA ASP A 161 17.74 30.68 -6.76
C ASP A 161 16.28 30.51 -6.28
N GLU A 162 15.34 31.21 -6.91
CA GLU A 162 13.91 30.99 -6.69
C GLU A 162 13.52 29.52 -6.99
N LEU A 163 13.94 28.98 -8.14
CA LEU A 163 13.64 27.60 -8.52
C LEU A 163 14.24 26.59 -7.55
N LYS A 164 15.46 26.80 -7.03
CA LYS A 164 16.04 25.91 -6.01
C LYS A 164 15.18 25.82 -4.76
N ASN A 165 14.58 26.94 -4.34
CA ASN A 165 13.70 27.02 -3.17
C ASN A 165 12.33 26.36 -3.43
N HIS A 166 11.88 26.31 -4.68
CA HIS A 166 10.62 25.69 -5.09
C HIS A 166 10.77 24.27 -5.65
N ARG A 167 11.82 23.54 -5.25
CA ARG A 167 12.02 22.17 -5.69
C ARG A 167 10.80 21.30 -5.33
N PRO A 168 10.20 20.57 -6.28
CA PRO A 168 9.11 19.65 -5.97
C PRO A 168 9.53 18.64 -4.90
N ILE A 169 8.66 18.47 -3.89
CA ILE A 169 8.87 17.53 -2.78
C ILE A 169 8.08 16.26 -3.07
N HIS A 170 8.68 15.10 -2.77
CA HIS A 170 8.01 13.82 -2.95
C HIS A 170 6.87 13.70 -1.93
N HIS A 171 5.69 13.25 -2.37
CA HIS A 171 4.48 13.17 -1.53
C HIS A 171 4.70 12.43 -0.19
N GLN A 172 5.59 11.44 -0.15
CA GLN A 172 5.89 10.66 1.06
C GLN A 172 6.57 11.50 2.15
N LYS A 173 7.28 12.57 1.76
CA LYS A 173 7.89 13.51 2.69
C LYS A 173 6.92 14.62 3.10
N GLU A 174 5.96 14.95 2.25
CA GLU A 174 4.95 15.99 2.50
C GLU A 174 4.06 15.64 3.71
N VAL A 175 3.60 14.39 3.82
CA VAL A 175 2.82 13.90 4.98
C VAL A 175 3.63 13.94 6.29
N GLN A 176 4.96 13.82 6.22
CA GLN A 176 5.82 13.91 7.42
C GLN A 176 6.09 15.35 7.85
N LEU A 177 6.14 16.29 6.90
CA LEU A 177 6.37 17.70 7.20
C LEU A 177 5.14 18.34 7.85
N THR A 178 3.93 18.05 7.36
CA THR A 178 2.69 18.60 7.94
C THR A 178 2.45 18.16 9.39
N ASN A 179 2.90 16.96 9.77
CA ASN A 179 2.73 16.47 11.13
C ASN A 179 3.67 17.16 12.13
N ASN A 180 4.85 17.59 11.69
CA ASN A 180 5.79 18.31 12.56
C ASN A 180 5.36 19.76 12.80
N ASP A 181 4.68 20.39 11.85
CA ASP A 181 4.18 21.77 11.99
C ASP A 181 2.93 21.87 12.88
N THR A 182 2.31 20.74 13.25
CA THR A 182 1.10 20.72 14.09
C THR A 182 1.40 20.46 15.58
N GLU A 183 2.64 20.08 15.92
CA GLU A 183 3.07 19.80 17.30
C GLU A 183 4.04 20.85 17.90
N SER A 184 4.26 21.98 17.22
CA SER A 184 5.05 23.12 17.74
C SER A 184 4.16 24.28 18.17
#